data_AF-A0A3S7DXU6-F1
#
_entry.id   AF-A0A3S7DXU6-F1
#
_cell.length_a   1.000
_cell.length_b   1.000
_cell.length_c   1.000
_cell.angle_alpha   90.00
_cell.angle_beta   90.00
_cell.angle_gamma   90.00
#
_symmetry.space_group_name_H-M   'P 1'
#
loop_
_entity.id
_entity.type
_entity.pdbx_description
1 polymer ?
#
loop_
_entity_poly.entity_id
_entity_poly.type
_entity_poly.pdbx_seq_one_letter_code
_entity_poly.pdbx_strand_id
1 'polypeptide(L)'
;AHDRALQHYQNHLNIARELRDIQSEARALSNLGNFHCTRGEFVQAAPYYEQYLRLSPELQDMEGEGKVCHNLGYAHYCLGNYGEAVKYYEQDLALAKDLHDKLSQAKAYCNLGLAFKALMDF
;
A
#
# COMPACT_ATOMS: atom_id res chain seq x y z
N ALA A 1 -4.67 22.08 9.43
CA ALA A 1 -3.43 21.79 8.67
C ALA A 1 -3.59 20.52 7.83
N HIS A 2 -4.21 19.47 8.39
CA HIS A 2 -4.45 18.19 7.72
C HIS A 2 -5.25 18.29 6.41
N ASP A 3 -6.27 19.16 6.33
CA ASP A 3 -7.04 19.31 5.07
C ASP A 3 -6.23 19.94 3.93
N ARG A 4 -5.20 20.73 4.24
CA ARG A 4 -4.30 21.29 3.23
C ARG A 4 -3.39 20.21 2.62
N ALA A 5 -2.92 19.26 3.42
CA ALA A 5 -2.09 18.17 2.92
C ALA A 5 -2.83 17.31 1.89
N LEU A 6 -4.08 16.93 2.20
CA LEU A 6 -4.94 16.20 1.26
C LEU A 6 -5.13 16.97 -0.05
N GLN A 7 -5.44 18.26 0.03
CA GLN A 7 -5.61 19.10 -1.15
C GLN A 7 -4.33 19.16 -2.01
N HIS A 8 -3.16 19.30 -1.39
CA HIS A 8 -1.88 19.32 -2.12
C HIS A 8 -1.56 17.97 -2.77
N TYR A 9 -1.83 16.85 -2.10
CA TYR A 9 -1.65 15.52 -2.71
C TYR A 9 -2.61 15.26 -3.86
N GLN A 10 -3.87 15.71 -3.75
CA GLN A 10 -4.84 15.60 -4.83
C GLN A 10 -4.45 16.45 -6.04
N ASN A 11 -3.97 17.68 -5.82
CA ASN A 11 -3.46 18.52 -6.89
C ASN A 11 -2.23 17.90 -7.57
N HIS A 12 -1.30 17.33 -6.78
CA HIS A 12 -0.15 16.59 -7.32
C HIS A 12 -0.60 15.41 -8.21
N LEU A 13 -1.57 14.63 -7.76
CA LEU A 13 -2.14 13.52 -8.54
C LEU A 13 -2.75 14.00 -9.87
N ASN A 14 -3.53 15.08 -9.82
CA ASN A 14 -4.18 15.62 -11.01
C ASN A 14 -3.16 16.10 -12.05
N ILE A 15 -2.14 16.85 -11.62
CA ILE A 15 -1.09 17.35 -12.51
C ILE A 15 -0.27 16.18 -13.10
N ALA A 16 0.08 15.18 -12.29
CA ALA A 16 0.83 14.02 -12.78
C ALA A 16 0.07 13.27 -13.89
N ARG A 17 -1.25 13.12 -13.74
CA ARG A 17 -2.15 12.53 -14.75
C ARG A 17 -2.23 13.36 -16.03
N GLU A 18 -2.35 14.68 -15.91
CA GLU A 18 -2.38 15.59 -17.07
C GLU A 18 -1.08 15.49 -17.89
N LEU A 19 0.05 15.36 -17.20
CA LEU A 19 1.37 15.21 -17.81
C LEU A 19 1.65 13.77 -18.32
N ARG A 20 0.81 12.79 -17.95
CA ARG A 20 1.05 11.36 -18.15
C ARG A 20 2.39 10.90 -17.54
N ASP A 21 2.76 11.48 -16.40
CA ASP A 21 3.93 11.08 -15.62
C ASP A 21 3.54 10.01 -14.60
N ILE A 22 3.76 8.75 -14.98
CA ILE A 22 3.37 7.56 -14.20
C ILE A 22 4.14 7.51 -12.86
N GLN A 23 5.40 7.95 -12.84
CA GLN A 23 6.23 7.95 -11.63
C GLN A 23 5.70 8.94 -10.59
N SER A 24 5.35 10.15 -11.04
CA SER A 24 4.74 11.16 -10.17
C SER A 24 3.32 10.78 -9.75
N GLU A 25 2.53 10.17 -10.64
CA GLU A 25 1.19 9.67 -10.31
C GLU A 25 1.24 8.63 -9.19
N ALA A 26 2.11 7.62 -9.33
CA ALA A 26 2.30 6.60 -8.32
C ALA A 26 2.71 7.20 -6.97
N ARG A 27 3.67 8.15 -6.96
CA ARG A 27 4.06 8.84 -5.72
C ARG A 27 2.90 9.58 -5.06
N ALA A 28 2.06 10.25 -5.85
CA ALA A 28 0.87 10.94 -5.33
C ALA A 28 -0.14 9.96 -4.72
N LEU A 29 -0.41 8.84 -5.40
CA LEU A 29 -1.29 7.78 -4.93
C LEU A 29 -0.81 7.16 -3.62
N SER A 30 0.47 6.81 -3.51
CA SER A 30 1.04 6.27 -2.27
C SER A 30 0.89 7.26 -1.11
N ASN A 31 1.13 8.56 -1.35
CA ASN A 31 0.97 9.59 -0.33
C ASN A 31 -0.49 9.79 0.12
N LEU A 32 -1.46 9.72 -0.81
CA LEU A 32 -2.88 9.78 -0.49
C LEU A 32 -3.32 8.57 0.33
N GLY A 33 -2.88 7.37 -0.05
CA GLY A 33 -3.11 6.16 0.72
C GLY A 33 -2.54 6.27 2.14
N ASN A 34 -1.29 6.72 2.28
CA ASN A 34 -0.63 6.92 3.57
C ASN A 34 -1.35 7.97 4.44
N PHE A 35 -1.82 9.05 3.83
CA PHE A 35 -2.56 10.11 4.52
C PHE A 35 -3.83 9.56 5.18
N HIS A 36 -4.61 8.76 4.46
CA HIS A 36 -5.82 8.15 5.01
C HIS A 36 -5.48 7.03 6.02
N CYS A 37 -4.50 6.19 5.70
CA CYS A 37 -4.10 5.07 6.56
C CYS A 37 -3.62 5.54 7.94
N THR A 38 -2.83 6.62 8.02
CA THR A 38 -2.37 7.19 9.31
C THR A 38 -3.50 7.78 10.16
N ARG A 39 -4.67 8.02 9.57
CA ARG A 39 -5.89 8.49 10.25
C ARG A 39 -6.87 7.36 10.59
N GLY A 40 -6.52 6.11 10.27
CA GLY A 40 -7.44 4.98 10.41
C GLY A 40 -8.55 4.94 9.36
N GLU A 41 -8.44 5.75 8.31
CA GLU A 41 -9.43 5.86 7.21
C GLU A 41 -9.14 4.79 6.15
N PHE A 42 -9.16 3.52 6.54
CA PHE A 42 -8.68 2.42 5.71
C PHE A 42 -9.52 2.20 4.44
N VAL A 43 -10.84 2.46 4.50
CA VAL A 43 -11.74 2.40 3.34
C VAL A 43 -11.32 3.40 2.26
N GLN A 44 -10.86 4.58 2.67
CA GLN A 44 -10.38 5.63 1.78
C GLN A 44 -8.94 5.38 1.31
N ALA A 45 -8.11 4.74 2.15
CA ALA A 45 -6.71 4.46 1.83
C ALA A 45 -6.55 3.38 0.74
N ALA A 46 -7.30 2.26 0.85
CA ALA A 46 -7.12 1.09 0.00
C ALA A 46 -7.20 1.39 -1.52
N PRO A 47 -8.19 2.15 -2.02
CA PRO A 47 -8.29 2.46 -3.44
C PRO A 47 -7.10 3.21 -4.03
N TYR A 48 -6.36 3.99 -3.22
CA TYR A 48 -5.17 4.69 -3.68
C TYR A 48 -3.98 3.73 -3.83
N TYR A 49 -3.82 2.79 -2.89
CA TYR A 49 -2.81 1.74 -3.01
C TYR A 49 -3.11 0.79 -4.17
N GLU A 50 -4.37 0.40 -4.39
CA GLU A 50 -4.76 -0.41 -5.55
C GLU A 50 -4.50 0.32 -6.88
N GLN A 51 -4.73 1.63 -6.93
CA GLN A 51 -4.34 2.45 -8.10
C GLN A 51 -2.83 2.45 -8.30
N TYR A 52 -2.02 2.56 -7.25
CA TYR A 52 -0.57 2.46 -7.35
C TYR A 52 -0.15 1.11 -7.93
N LEU A 53 -0.69 0.00 -7.41
CA LEU A 53 -0.33 -1.36 -7.84
C LEU A 53 -0.71 -1.63 -9.31
N ARG A 54 -1.72 -0.93 -9.85
CA ARG A 54 -2.02 -0.99 -11.29
C ARG A 54 -0.94 -0.37 -12.17
N LEU A 55 -0.16 0.57 -11.62
CA LEU A 55 0.94 1.23 -12.32
C LEU A 55 2.28 0.50 -12.10
N SER A 56 2.38 -0.35 -11.07
CA SER A 56 3.66 -0.96 -10.67
C SER A 56 4.41 -1.72 -11.80
N PRO A 57 3.74 -2.42 -12.74
CA PRO A 57 4.43 -3.07 -13.84
C PRO A 57 5.21 -2.09 -14.75
N GLU A 58 4.70 -0.86 -14.89
CA GLU A 58 5.34 0.19 -15.69
C GLU A 58 6.41 0.95 -14.90
N LEU A 59 6.28 1.00 -13.57
CA LEU A 59 7.25 1.68 -12.69
C LEU A 59 8.58 0.92 -12.56
N GLN A 60 8.51 -0.42 -12.60
CA GLN A 60 9.64 -1.32 -12.30
C GLN A 60 10.31 -1.04 -10.94
N ASP A 61 9.54 -0.50 -9.99
CA ASP A 61 9.98 -0.16 -8.63
C ASP A 61 9.52 -1.24 -7.64
N MET A 62 10.32 -2.31 -7.51
CA MET A 62 10.02 -3.43 -6.60
C MET A 62 9.97 -2.99 -5.13
N GLU A 63 10.79 -2.01 -4.73
CA GLU A 63 10.82 -1.52 -3.34
C GLU A 63 9.53 -0.74 -3.02
N GLY A 64 9.12 0.15 -3.93
CA GLY A 64 7.86 0.88 -3.82
C GLY A 64 6.65 -0.04 -3.84
N GLU A 65 6.64 -1.05 -4.72
CA GLU A 65 5.59 -2.08 -4.76
C GLU A 65 5.48 -2.83 -3.44
N GLY A 66 6.60 -3.29 -2.86
CA GLY A 66 6.62 -3.98 -1.57
C GLY A 66 6.01 -3.14 -0.45
N LYS A 67 6.40 -1.85 -0.35
CA LYS A 67 5.84 -0.91 0.63
C LYS A 67 4.34 -0.70 0.46
N VAL A 68 3.85 -0.60 -0.77
CA VAL A 68 2.42 -0.41 -1.03
C VAL A 68 1.62 -1.67 -0.74
N CYS A 69 2.14 -2.85 -1.11
CA CYS A 69 1.57 -4.15 -0.73
C CYS A 69 1.46 -4.29 0.80
N HIS A 70 2.52 -3.93 1.53
CA HIS A 70 2.51 -3.93 2.99
C HIS A 70 1.38 -3.05 3.56
N ASN A 71 1.27 -1.81 3.07
CA ASN A 71 0.28 -0.86 3.58
C ASN A 71 -1.14 -1.23 3.20
N LEU A 72 -1.35 -1.79 2.01
CA LEU A 72 -2.65 -2.29 1.57
C LEU A 72 -3.06 -3.52 2.38
N GLY A 73 -2.13 -4.46 2.63
CA GLY A 73 -2.36 -5.59 3.52
C GLY A 73 -2.76 -5.14 4.92
N TYR A 74 -2.11 -4.11 5.46
CA TYR A 74 -2.48 -3.50 6.74
C TYR A 74 -3.87 -2.86 6.72
N ALA A 75 -4.21 -2.11 5.66
CA ALA A 75 -5.54 -1.54 5.51
C ALA A 75 -6.63 -2.63 5.49
N HIS A 76 -6.43 -3.71 4.73
CA HIS A 76 -7.36 -4.84 4.70
C HIS A 76 -7.46 -5.55 6.05
N TYR A 77 -6.35 -5.74 6.76
CA TYR A 77 -6.35 -6.33 8.10
C TYR A 77 -7.20 -5.50 9.07
N CYS A 78 -7.03 -4.17 9.07
CA CYS A 78 -7.82 -3.27 9.91
C CYS A 78 -9.31 -3.20 9.53
N LEU A 79 -9.65 -3.50 8.27
CA LEU A 79 -11.03 -3.60 7.80
C LEU A 79 -11.68 -4.96 8.12
N GLY A 80 -10.94 -5.92 8.70
CA GLY A 80 -11.42 -7.28 8.91
C GLY A 80 -11.40 -8.16 7.65
N ASN A 81 -10.83 -7.66 6.55
CA ASN A 81 -10.68 -8.37 5.28
C ASN A 81 -9.42 -9.24 5.31
N TYR A 82 -9.32 -10.18 6.25
CA TYR A 82 -8.08 -10.89 6.53
C TYR A 82 -7.56 -11.74 5.36
N GLY A 83 -8.44 -12.26 4.50
CA GLY A 83 -8.04 -13.00 3.30
C GLY A 83 -7.25 -12.13 2.30
N GLU A 84 -7.74 -10.90 2.04
CA GLU A 84 -7.00 -9.95 1.20
C GLU A 84 -5.73 -9.47 1.91
N ALA A 85 -5.75 -9.30 3.24
CA ALA A 85 -4.54 -8.95 3.99
C ALA A 85 -3.42 -9.97 3.81
N VAL A 86 -3.74 -11.27 3.91
CA VAL A 86 -2.77 -12.36 3.66
C VAL A 86 -2.19 -12.25 2.26
N LYS A 87 -3.03 -12.14 1.23
CA LYS A 87 -2.59 -12.04 -0.17
C LYS A 87 -1.58 -10.91 -0.37
N TYR A 88 -1.85 -9.71 0.15
CA TYR A 88 -0.93 -8.58 0.00
C TYR A 88 0.35 -8.72 0.84
N TYR A 89 0.28 -9.32 2.04
CA TYR A 89 1.49 -9.62 2.81
C TYR A 89 2.35 -10.72 2.21
N GLU A 90 1.77 -11.69 1.51
CA GLU A 90 2.52 -12.68 0.73
C GLU A 90 3.25 -12.03 -0.46
N GLN A 91 2.61 -11.08 -1.13
CA GLN A 91 3.24 -10.30 -2.20
C GLN A 91 4.39 -9.42 -1.67
N ASP A 92 4.19 -8.72 -0.56
CA ASP A 92 5.26 -7.98 0.15
C ASP A 92 6.44 -8.91 0.51
N LEU A 93 6.15 -10.09 1.07
CA LEU A 93 7.18 -11.09 1.40
C LEU A 93 7.95 -11.58 0.18
N ALA A 94 7.27 -11.82 -0.95
CA ALA A 94 7.91 -12.27 -2.18
C ALA A 94 8.90 -11.21 -2.70
N LEU A 95 8.46 -9.95 -2.79
CA LEU A 95 9.31 -8.82 -3.19
C LEU A 95 10.48 -8.62 -2.23
N ALA A 96 10.24 -8.70 -0.92
CA ALA A 96 11.30 -8.59 0.08
C ALA A 96 12.33 -9.75 -0.01
N LYS A 97 11.93 -10.94 -0.46
CA LYS A 97 12.86 -12.06 -0.72
C LYS A 97 13.71 -11.79 -1.96
N ASP A 98 13.09 -11.32 -3.03
CA ASP A 98 13.77 -10.99 -4.29
C ASP A 98 14.79 -9.86 -4.10
N LEU A 99 14.46 -8.86 -3.27
CA LEU A 99 15.35 -7.76 -2.89
C LEU A 99 16.36 -8.11 -1.78
N HIS A 100 16.28 -9.34 -1.23
CA HIS A 100 17.05 -9.75 -0.06
C HIS A 100 16.92 -8.85 1.19
N ASP A 101 15.82 -8.08 1.30
CA ASP A 101 15.53 -7.21 2.44
C ASP A 101 15.01 -8.02 3.63
N LYS A 102 15.89 -8.29 4.60
CA LYS A 102 15.56 -9.04 5.82
C LYS A 102 14.61 -8.30 6.75
N LEU A 103 14.61 -6.97 6.76
CA LEU A 103 13.73 -6.20 7.61
C LEU A 103 12.29 -6.29 7.12
N SER A 104 12.07 -6.13 5.81
CA SER A 104 10.74 -6.26 5.22
C SER A 104 10.23 -7.70 5.29
N GLN A 105 11.10 -8.71 5.09
CA GLN A 105 10.75 -10.12 5.33
C GLN A 105 10.22 -10.36 6.76
N ALA A 106 10.92 -9.84 7.78
CA ALA A 106 10.50 -10.02 9.17
C ALA A 106 9.13 -9.38 9.47
N LYS A 107 8.89 -8.17 8.93
CA LYS A 107 7.60 -7.48 9.05
C LYS A 107 6.47 -8.25 8.37
N ALA A 108 6.70 -8.72 7.15
CA ALA A 108 5.71 -9.49 6.40
C ALA A 108 5.35 -10.79 7.11
N TYR A 109 6.32 -11.54 7.64
CA TYR A 109 6.05 -12.76 8.42
C TYR A 109 5.25 -12.47 9.70
N CYS A 110 5.58 -11.39 10.43
CA CYS A 110 4.83 -10.99 11.62
C CYS A 110 3.35 -10.74 11.28
N ASN A 111 3.11 -9.95 10.24
CA ASN A 111 1.77 -9.58 9.81
C ASN A 111 0.98 -10.76 9.23
N LEU A 112 1.63 -11.68 8.51
CA LEU A 112 1.03 -12.94 8.06
C LEU A 112 0.58 -13.78 9.25
N GLY A 113 1.41 -13.90 10.29
CA GLY A 113 1.04 -14.61 11.51
C GLY A 113 -0.21 -14.02 12.18
N LEU A 114 -0.29 -12.69 12.25
CA LEU A 114 -1.47 -11.99 12.76
C LEU A 114 -2.71 -12.24 11.89
N ALA A 115 -2.57 -12.13 10.56
CA ALA A 115 -3.68 -12.30 9.63
C ALA A 115 -4.21 -13.75 9.60
N PHE A 116 -3.33 -14.76 9.62
CA PHE A 116 -3.74 -16.17 9.71
C PHE A 116 -4.40 -16.49 11.05
N LYS A 117 -3.89 -15.94 12.16
CA LYS A 117 -4.54 -16.09 13.46
C LYS A 117 -5.96 -15.52 13.40
N ALA A 118 -6.12 -14.30 12.88
CA ALA A 118 -7.43 -13.69 12.73
C ALA A 118 -8.36 -14.56 11.89
N LEU A 119 -7.91 -15.08 10.74
CA LEU A 119 -8.72 -15.98 9.89
C LEU A 119 -9.22 -17.25 10.60
N MET A 120 -8.49 -17.77 11.59
CA MET A 120 -8.91 -18.95 12.36
C MET A 120 -9.87 -18.62 13.50
N ASP A 121 -9.89 -17.37 13.96
CA ASP A 121 -10.72 -16.91 15.08
C ASP A 121 -12.12 -16.42 14.61
N PHE A 122 -12.42 -16.44 13.30
CA PHE A 122 -13.71 -16.15 12.66
C PHE A 122 -14.36 -17.41 12.07
#